data_AF-A0A428VUT1-F1
#
_entry.id   AF-A0A428VUT1-F1
#
_cell.length_a   1.000
_cell.length_b   1.000
_cell.length_c   1.000
_cell.angle_alpha   90.00
_cell.angle_beta   90.00
_cell.angle_gamma   90.00
#
_symmetry.space_group_name_H-M   'P 1'
#
loop_
_entity.id
_entity.type
_entity.pdbx_description
1 polymer ?
#
loop_
_entity_poly.entity_id
_entity_poly.type
_entity_poly.pdbx_seq_one_letter_code
_entity_poly.pdbx_strand_id
1 'polypeptide(L)'
;LITAQREGIAFDERCGLPEPMARALNTRSWYEHVVAFVDLKWPRASANHRKGIAETLAGATMLLLSSTRGMPPEATLRKAMRTYVCNKNRRDAGPPPPDLASAVAWVETNTVNLIDLADASLVRKVLDGLALTLDGRAAAASTVHRKRAVFSGALRYGVELGHFTGHPMDNVKWSAPTAEDEEIDRRAVANQQQARRLLAGVRQTTPE
;
A
#
# COMPACT_ATOMS: atom_id res chain seq x y z
N LEU A 1 -22.31 15.18 -25.17
CA LEU A 1 -21.55 15.70 -26.34
C LEU A 1 -21.99 17.11 -26.71
N ILE A 2 -23.27 17.34 -27.06
CA ILE A 2 -23.78 18.68 -27.43
C ILE A 2 -23.59 19.72 -26.30
N THR A 3 -23.78 19.34 -25.04
CA THR A 3 -23.52 20.22 -23.88
C THR A 3 -22.04 20.61 -23.76
N ALA A 4 -21.13 19.64 -23.85
CA ALA A 4 -19.68 19.88 -23.76
C ALA A 4 -19.16 20.76 -24.92
N GLN A 5 -19.73 20.62 -26.11
CA GLN A 5 -19.43 21.48 -27.26
C GLN A 5 -19.91 22.92 -27.03
N ARG A 6 -21.10 23.12 -26.44
CA ARG A 6 -21.64 24.45 -26.09
C ARG A 6 -20.82 25.13 -24.98
N GLU A 7 -20.23 24.35 -24.10
CA GLU A 7 -19.38 24.82 -22.99
C GLU A 7 -17.92 25.02 -23.39
N GLY A 8 -17.55 24.76 -24.66
CA GLY A 8 -16.17 24.95 -25.14
C GLY A 8 -15.16 23.96 -24.55
N ILE A 9 -15.62 22.80 -24.07
CA ILE A 9 -14.75 21.77 -23.50
C ILE A 9 -13.97 21.09 -24.64
N ALA A 10 -12.65 20.98 -24.48
CA ALA A 10 -11.78 20.31 -25.45
C ALA A 10 -12.16 18.83 -25.61
N PHE A 11 -11.93 18.28 -26.80
CA PHE A 11 -12.18 16.86 -27.10
C PHE A 11 -10.86 16.15 -27.32
N ASP A 12 -10.74 14.93 -26.81
CA ASP A 12 -9.61 14.07 -27.08
C ASP A 12 -9.69 13.57 -28.53
N GLU A 13 -8.66 13.86 -29.32
CA GLU A 13 -8.63 13.57 -30.76
C GLU A 13 -8.66 12.07 -31.07
N ARG A 14 -8.22 11.23 -30.13
CA ARG A 14 -8.12 9.78 -30.33
C ARG A 14 -9.45 9.08 -30.05
N CYS A 15 -10.16 9.46 -29.00
CA CYS A 15 -11.42 8.81 -28.63
C CYS A 15 -12.68 9.61 -29.00
N GLY A 16 -12.54 10.86 -29.43
CA GLY A 16 -13.67 11.72 -29.85
C GLY A 16 -14.58 12.14 -28.70
N LEU A 17 -14.14 11.99 -27.45
CA LEU A 17 -14.91 12.35 -26.27
C LEU A 17 -14.42 13.67 -25.67
N PRO A 18 -15.31 14.40 -24.97
CA PRO A 18 -14.89 15.53 -24.16
C PRO A 18 -13.79 15.11 -23.21
N GLU A 19 -12.77 15.95 -23.06
CA GLU A 19 -11.55 15.65 -22.32
C GLU A 19 -11.80 15.18 -20.87
N PRO A 20 -12.80 15.68 -20.12
CA PRO A 20 -13.19 15.09 -18.83
C PRO A 20 -13.69 13.63 -18.92
N MET A 21 -14.44 13.29 -19.97
CA MET A 21 -14.94 11.93 -20.20
C MET A 21 -13.83 11.00 -20.71
N ALA A 22 -12.93 11.51 -21.55
CA ALA A 22 -11.74 10.79 -22.00
C ALA A 22 -10.81 10.49 -20.82
N ARG A 23 -10.65 11.43 -19.88
CA ARG A 23 -9.93 11.19 -18.62
C ARG A 23 -10.61 10.13 -17.77
N ALA A 24 -11.93 10.21 -17.59
CA ALA A 24 -12.68 9.22 -16.82
C ALA A 24 -12.49 7.79 -17.37
N LEU A 25 -12.49 7.61 -18.69
CA LEU A 25 -12.27 6.30 -19.34
C LEU A 25 -10.83 5.78 -19.24
N ASN A 26 -9.85 6.65 -19.07
CA ASN A 26 -8.44 6.24 -18.84
C ASN A 26 -8.10 6.15 -17.35
N THR A 27 -9.11 6.16 -16.48
CA THR A 27 -8.89 6.14 -15.02
C THR A 27 -8.61 4.72 -14.56
N ARG A 28 -7.42 4.53 -13.99
CA ARG A 28 -7.01 3.28 -13.35
C ARG A 28 -7.50 3.27 -11.91
N SER A 29 -8.12 2.17 -11.47
CA SER A 29 -8.46 1.98 -10.04
C SER A 29 -7.20 1.75 -9.20
N TRP A 30 -7.26 2.08 -7.91
CA TRP A 30 -6.19 1.74 -6.98
C TRP A 30 -5.93 0.23 -6.91
N TYR A 31 -6.99 -0.59 -6.99
CA TYR A 31 -6.87 -2.05 -7.02
C TYR A 31 -6.01 -2.55 -8.20
N GLU A 32 -6.34 -2.14 -9.43
CA GLU A 32 -5.57 -2.51 -10.63
C GLU A 32 -4.12 -2.02 -10.57
N HIS A 33 -3.90 -0.87 -9.94
CA HIS A 33 -2.57 -0.32 -9.70
C HIS A 33 -1.75 -1.19 -8.74
N VAL A 34 -2.36 -1.60 -7.63
CA VAL A 34 -1.74 -2.50 -6.64
C VAL A 34 -1.33 -3.82 -7.29
N VAL A 35 -2.23 -4.44 -8.06
CA VAL A 35 -1.97 -5.72 -8.74
C VAL A 35 -0.76 -5.61 -9.67
N ALA A 36 -0.71 -4.58 -10.53
CA ALA A 36 0.41 -4.41 -11.45
C ALA A 36 1.71 -4.00 -10.76
N PHE A 37 1.65 -3.18 -9.71
CA PHE A 37 2.82 -2.83 -8.92
C PHE A 37 3.45 -4.07 -8.25
N VAL A 38 2.60 -4.94 -7.69
CA VAL A 38 3.04 -6.22 -7.13
C VAL A 38 3.71 -7.07 -8.20
N ASP A 39 3.14 -7.16 -9.39
CA ASP A 39 3.71 -7.94 -10.49
C ASP A 39 5.06 -7.40 -10.98
N LEU A 40 5.19 -6.07 -11.08
CA LEU A 40 6.46 -5.42 -11.39
C LEU A 40 7.56 -5.74 -10.38
N LYS A 41 7.22 -5.78 -9.09
CA LYS A 41 8.19 -6.01 -8.00
C LYS A 41 8.48 -7.49 -7.78
N TRP A 42 7.54 -8.39 -8.09
CA TRP A 42 7.58 -9.80 -7.72
C TRP A 42 8.88 -10.53 -8.08
N PRO A 43 9.42 -10.44 -9.32
CA PRO A 43 10.60 -11.21 -9.72
C PRO A 43 11.86 -10.85 -8.94
N ARG A 44 11.97 -9.58 -8.48
CA ARG A 44 13.17 -9.05 -7.81
C ARG A 44 13.03 -8.97 -6.29
N ALA A 45 11.82 -9.17 -5.76
CA ALA A 45 11.56 -9.08 -4.32
C ALA A 45 11.85 -10.43 -3.64
N SER A 46 12.58 -10.41 -2.51
CA SER A 46 12.72 -11.59 -1.64
C SER A 46 11.39 -11.95 -0.98
N ALA A 47 11.27 -13.17 -0.44
CA ALA A 47 10.04 -13.61 0.23
C ALA A 47 9.61 -12.65 1.37
N ASN A 48 10.56 -12.21 2.19
CA ASN A 48 10.31 -11.24 3.26
C ASN A 48 9.87 -9.87 2.71
N HIS A 49 10.49 -9.42 1.62
CA HIS A 49 10.09 -8.18 0.97
C HIS A 49 8.68 -8.29 0.37
N ARG A 50 8.32 -9.39 -0.29
CA ARG A 50 6.96 -9.66 -0.80
C ARG A 50 5.93 -9.62 0.32
N LYS A 51 6.21 -10.26 1.46
CA LYS A 51 5.35 -10.21 2.66
C LYS A 51 5.16 -8.76 3.15
N GLY A 52 6.23 -7.98 3.19
CA GLY A 52 6.19 -6.57 3.59
C GLY A 52 5.40 -5.69 2.63
N ILE A 53 5.52 -5.94 1.32
CA ILE A 53 4.72 -5.28 0.27
C ILE A 53 3.23 -5.60 0.48
N ALA A 54 2.90 -6.89 0.58
CA ALA A 54 1.51 -7.34 0.74
C ALA A 54 0.85 -6.79 2.01
N GLU A 55 1.56 -6.78 3.13
CA GLU A 55 1.06 -6.18 4.39
C GLU A 55 0.78 -4.68 4.25
N THR A 56 1.71 -3.95 3.63
CA THR A 56 1.58 -2.51 3.47
C THR A 56 0.43 -2.16 2.52
N LEU A 57 0.38 -2.80 1.35
CA LEU A 57 -0.65 -2.52 0.36
C LEU A 57 -2.03 -2.94 0.83
N ALA A 58 -2.15 -4.01 1.62
CA ALA A 58 -3.40 -4.34 2.30
C ALA A 58 -3.84 -3.20 3.24
N GLY A 59 -2.93 -2.70 4.09
CA GLY A 59 -3.22 -1.57 4.99
C GLY A 59 -3.60 -0.29 4.26
N ALA A 60 -2.84 0.10 3.24
CA ALA A 60 -3.14 1.27 2.41
C ALA A 60 -4.48 1.13 1.68
N THR A 61 -4.79 -0.06 1.15
CA THR A 61 -6.05 -0.31 0.44
C THR A 61 -7.26 -0.15 1.36
N MET A 62 -7.17 -0.58 2.63
CA MET A 62 -8.27 -0.36 3.59
C MET A 62 -8.57 1.13 3.81
N LEU A 63 -7.57 2.01 3.66
CA LEU A 63 -7.73 3.47 3.79
C LEU A 63 -8.22 4.14 2.50
N LEU A 64 -8.14 3.41 1.39
CA LEU A 64 -8.45 3.82 0.02
C LEU A 64 -9.69 3.10 -0.54
N LEU A 65 -10.55 2.58 0.35
CA LEU A 65 -11.86 2.08 -0.03
C LEU A 65 -12.79 3.25 -0.35
N SER A 66 -13.53 3.16 -1.45
CA SER A 66 -14.48 4.20 -1.90
C SER A 66 -15.87 4.04 -1.27
N SER A 67 -16.15 2.88 -0.67
CA SER A 67 -17.44 2.55 -0.05
C SER A 67 -17.23 1.57 1.09
N THR A 68 -18.17 1.53 2.04
CA THR A 68 -18.27 0.49 3.09
C THR A 68 -19.54 -0.35 2.95
N ARG A 69 -20.38 -0.05 1.95
CA ARG A 69 -21.63 -0.78 1.72
C ARG A 69 -21.34 -2.19 1.25
N GLY A 70 -21.91 -3.17 1.95
CA GLY A 70 -21.70 -4.59 1.66
C GLY A 70 -20.27 -5.06 1.90
N MET A 71 -19.47 -4.29 2.65
CA MET A 71 -18.07 -4.61 2.93
C MET A 71 -17.98 -5.93 3.71
N PRO A 72 -17.21 -6.92 3.20
CA PRO A 72 -16.88 -8.11 3.96
C PRO A 72 -16.16 -7.75 5.28
N PRO A 73 -16.08 -8.68 6.25
CA PRO A 73 -15.33 -8.45 7.48
C PRO A 73 -13.91 -7.96 7.17
N GLU A 74 -13.46 -6.95 7.91
CA GLU A 74 -12.19 -6.27 7.64
C GLU A 74 -10.99 -7.23 7.68
N ALA A 75 -11.04 -8.22 8.58
CA ALA A 75 -10.06 -9.29 8.66
C ALA A 75 -10.01 -10.15 7.39
N THR A 76 -11.17 -10.45 6.80
CA THR A 76 -11.30 -11.20 5.55
C THR A 76 -10.76 -10.40 4.37
N LEU A 77 -11.05 -9.10 4.29
CA LEU A 77 -10.48 -8.23 3.26
C LEU A 77 -8.96 -8.15 3.36
N ARG A 78 -8.41 -7.93 4.55
CA ARG A 78 -6.96 -7.92 4.76
C ARG A 78 -6.34 -9.27 4.41
N LYS A 79 -6.99 -10.40 4.77
CA LYS A 79 -6.54 -11.74 4.40
C LYS A 79 -6.53 -11.90 2.88
N ALA A 80 -7.63 -11.58 2.20
CA ALA A 80 -7.75 -11.61 0.74
C ALA A 80 -6.65 -10.79 0.06
N MET A 81 -6.42 -9.57 0.53
CA MET A 81 -5.35 -8.71 0.02
C MET A 81 -3.97 -9.35 0.18
N ARG A 82 -3.65 -9.88 1.37
CA ARG A 82 -2.30 -10.39 1.68
C ARG A 82 -2.01 -11.75 1.07
N THR A 83 -3.00 -12.64 1.00
CA THR A 83 -2.80 -14.04 0.61
C THR A 83 -3.12 -14.29 -0.86
N TYR A 84 -3.94 -13.45 -1.49
CA TYR A 84 -4.33 -13.59 -2.89
C TYR A 84 -3.96 -12.35 -3.72
N VAL A 85 -4.57 -11.18 -3.47
CA VAL A 85 -4.41 -10.00 -4.35
C VAL A 85 -2.96 -9.57 -4.47
N CYS A 86 -2.19 -9.52 -3.38
CA CYS A 86 -0.77 -9.14 -3.39
C CYS A 86 0.18 -10.33 -3.57
N ASN A 87 -0.31 -11.48 -4.06
CA ASN A 87 0.49 -12.68 -4.28
C ASN A 87 0.40 -13.13 -5.73
N LYS A 88 1.37 -12.74 -6.56
CA LYS A 88 1.39 -13.05 -7.99
C LYS A 88 1.23 -14.54 -8.27
N ASN A 89 2.03 -15.38 -7.62
CA ASN A 89 1.98 -16.83 -7.83
C ASN A 89 0.60 -17.42 -7.51
N ARG A 90 -0.11 -16.88 -6.50
CA ARG A 90 -1.46 -17.33 -6.16
C ARG A 90 -2.49 -16.91 -7.19
N ARG A 91 -2.36 -15.71 -7.77
CA ARG A 91 -3.23 -15.25 -8.86
C ARG A 91 -2.98 -16.01 -10.16
N ASP A 92 -1.71 -16.25 -10.49
CA ASP A 92 -1.31 -17.02 -11.68
C ASP A 92 -1.76 -18.49 -11.58
N ALA A 93 -1.90 -19.04 -10.37
CA ALA A 93 -2.37 -20.41 -10.12
C ALA A 93 -3.89 -20.60 -10.29
N GLY A 94 -4.68 -19.53 -10.38
CA GLY A 94 -6.12 -19.62 -10.61
C GLY A 94 -6.98 -18.66 -9.79
N PRO A 95 -8.31 -18.89 -9.77
CA PRO A 95 -9.26 -18.01 -9.08
C PRO A 95 -9.03 -17.96 -7.56
N PRO A 96 -9.57 -16.94 -6.88
CA PRO A 96 -9.46 -16.85 -5.43
C PRO A 96 -10.12 -18.06 -4.73
N PRO A 97 -9.59 -18.50 -3.58
CA PRO A 97 -10.23 -19.51 -2.76
C PRO A 97 -11.70 -19.14 -2.45
N PRO A 98 -12.63 -20.11 -2.35
CA PRO A 98 -14.05 -19.83 -2.13
C PRO A 98 -14.34 -18.96 -0.89
N ASP A 99 -13.55 -19.09 0.18
CA ASP A 99 -13.67 -18.27 1.40
C ASP A 99 -13.25 -16.81 1.20
N LEU A 100 -12.50 -16.49 0.14
CA LEU A 100 -11.99 -15.16 -0.16
C LEU A 100 -12.59 -14.55 -1.43
N ALA A 101 -13.30 -15.33 -2.25
CA ALA A 101 -13.77 -14.92 -3.57
C ALA A 101 -14.66 -13.67 -3.51
N SER A 102 -15.62 -13.63 -2.59
CA SER A 102 -16.48 -12.46 -2.39
C SER A 102 -15.70 -11.23 -1.93
N ALA A 103 -14.68 -11.41 -1.10
CA ALA A 103 -13.85 -10.32 -0.62
C ALA A 103 -12.94 -9.74 -1.70
N VAL A 104 -12.39 -10.59 -2.57
CA VAL A 104 -11.60 -10.18 -3.74
C VAL A 104 -12.47 -9.40 -4.73
N ALA A 105 -13.64 -9.94 -5.09
CA ALA A 105 -14.57 -9.27 -6.01
C ALA A 105 -15.07 -7.92 -5.46
N TRP A 106 -15.30 -7.85 -4.15
CA TRP A 106 -15.73 -6.61 -3.50
C TRP A 106 -14.61 -5.55 -3.53
N VAL A 107 -13.37 -5.90 -3.16
CA VAL A 107 -12.28 -4.89 -3.13
C VAL A 107 -11.90 -4.41 -4.53
N GLU A 108 -12.02 -5.26 -5.55
CA GLU A 108 -11.77 -4.90 -6.95
C GLU A 108 -12.63 -3.72 -7.43
N THR A 109 -13.87 -3.62 -6.94
CA THR A 109 -14.84 -2.61 -7.38
C THR A 109 -15.06 -1.47 -6.37
N ASN A 110 -14.46 -1.55 -5.17
CA ASN A 110 -14.71 -0.61 -4.06
C ASN A 110 -13.43 0.12 -3.61
N THR A 111 -12.52 0.42 -4.53
CA THR A 111 -11.36 1.31 -4.28
C THR A 111 -11.50 2.63 -4.99
N VAL A 112 -10.80 3.66 -4.51
CA VAL A 112 -10.72 4.97 -5.17
C VAL A 112 -10.00 4.88 -6.52
N ASN A 113 -10.12 5.92 -7.34
CA ASN A 113 -9.32 6.05 -8.54
C ASN A 113 -7.88 6.39 -8.17
N LEU A 114 -6.92 5.90 -8.95
CA LEU A 114 -5.50 6.19 -8.73
C LEU A 114 -5.22 7.70 -8.77
N ILE A 115 -5.88 8.43 -9.68
CA ILE A 115 -5.71 9.87 -9.82
C ILE A 115 -6.18 10.67 -8.59
N ASP A 116 -7.09 10.12 -7.78
CA ASP A 116 -7.57 10.78 -6.56
C ASP A 116 -6.45 10.94 -5.53
N LEU A 117 -5.40 10.11 -5.61
CA LEU A 117 -4.20 10.24 -4.78
C LEU A 117 -3.35 11.46 -5.14
N ALA A 118 -3.70 12.25 -6.16
CA ALA A 118 -3.11 13.58 -6.35
C ALA A 118 -3.53 14.57 -5.24
N ASP A 119 -4.64 14.30 -4.55
CA ASP A 119 -5.06 15.07 -3.39
C ASP A 119 -4.17 14.78 -2.18
N ALA A 120 -3.50 15.83 -1.69
CA ALA A 120 -2.65 15.80 -0.52
C ALA A 120 -3.39 15.33 0.75
N SER A 121 -4.70 15.60 0.86
CA SER A 121 -5.50 15.19 2.02
C SER A 121 -5.65 13.66 2.09
N LEU A 122 -5.91 13.04 0.94
CA LEU A 122 -6.05 11.59 0.82
C LEU A 122 -4.70 10.89 1.07
N VAL A 123 -3.61 11.41 0.51
CA VAL A 123 -2.27 10.89 0.76
C VAL A 123 -1.89 11.00 2.23
N ARG A 124 -2.18 12.14 2.89
CA ARG A 124 -1.95 12.31 4.33
C ARG A 124 -2.73 11.28 5.15
N LYS A 125 -4.02 11.08 4.87
CA LYS A 125 -4.84 10.06 5.53
C LYS A 125 -4.21 8.66 5.43
N VAL A 126 -3.65 8.30 4.28
CA VAL A 126 -2.96 7.01 4.12
C VAL A 126 -1.69 6.96 4.95
N LEU A 127 -0.87 8.01 4.93
CA LEU A 127 0.38 8.05 5.70
C LEU A 127 0.13 7.97 7.21
N ASP A 128 -0.86 8.72 7.72
CA ASP A 128 -1.26 8.70 9.12
C ASP A 128 -1.80 7.31 9.52
N GLY A 129 -2.66 6.70 8.70
CA GLY A 129 -3.16 5.36 8.97
C GLY A 129 -2.08 4.28 8.91
N LEU A 130 -1.09 4.40 8.02
CA LEU A 130 0.06 3.49 7.97
C LEU A 130 0.98 3.63 9.19
N ALA A 131 0.95 4.78 9.87
CA ALA A 131 1.68 5.02 11.12
C ALA A 131 1.03 4.37 12.35
N LEU A 132 -0.15 3.75 12.19
CA LEU A 132 -0.86 3.07 13.27
C LEU A 132 -0.77 1.54 13.19
N THR A 133 -0.88 0.90 14.34
CA THR A 133 -1.14 -0.55 14.48
C THR A 133 -2.63 -0.84 14.26
N LEU A 134 -2.99 -2.13 14.17
CA LEU A 134 -4.40 -2.52 14.06
C LEU A 134 -5.22 -2.14 15.31
N ASP A 135 -4.56 -1.98 16.46
CA ASP A 135 -5.18 -1.51 17.70
C ASP A 135 -5.28 0.02 17.78
N GLY A 136 -4.88 0.75 16.72
CA GLY A 136 -4.91 2.21 16.67
C GLY A 136 -3.78 2.92 17.44
N ARG A 137 -2.80 2.17 17.97
CA ARG A 137 -1.61 2.74 18.64
C ARG A 137 -0.54 3.11 17.63
N ALA A 138 0.41 3.97 18.01
CA ALA A 138 1.57 4.26 17.18
C ALA A 138 2.32 2.97 16.83
N ALA A 139 2.61 2.77 15.54
CA ALA A 139 3.47 1.70 15.07
C ALA A 139 4.94 2.08 15.27
N ALA A 140 5.79 1.06 15.38
CA ALA A 140 7.23 1.25 15.40
C ALA A 140 7.69 2.08 14.18
N ALA A 141 8.52 3.10 14.38
CA ALA A 141 9.22 3.91 13.38
C ALA A 141 9.77 3.04 12.24
N SER A 142 10.46 1.94 12.55
CA SER A 142 10.97 0.99 11.53
C SER A 142 9.85 0.41 10.65
N THR A 143 8.69 0.13 11.23
CA THR A 143 7.50 -0.34 10.51
C THR A 143 6.88 0.78 9.68
N VAL A 144 6.78 1.99 10.23
CA VAL A 144 6.27 3.17 9.52
C VAL A 144 7.14 3.50 8.30
N HIS A 145 8.47 3.52 8.47
CA HIS A 145 9.41 3.75 7.37
C HIS A 145 9.27 2.72 6.26
N ARG A 146 9.17 1.42 6.60
CA ARG A 146 8.97 0.35 5.64
C ARG A 146 7.64 0.50 4.88
N LYS A 147 6.53 0.72 5.60
CA LYS A 147 5.20 0.92 5.00
C LYS A 147 5.20 2.15 4.08
N ARG A 148 5.75 3.27 4.54
CA ARG A 148 5.90 4.48 3.72
C ARG A 148 6.73 4.23 2.47
N ALA A 149 7.84 3.50 2.55
CA ALA A 149 8.69 3.21 1.40
C ALA A 149 7.96 2.37 0.34
N VAL A 150 7.19 1.36 0.74
CA VAL A 150 6.37 0.57 -0.19
C VAL A 150 5.27 1.43 -0.82
N PHE A 151 4.57 2.25 -0.03
CA PHE A 151 3.53 3.13 -0.55
C PHE A 151 4.08 4.18 -1.53
N SER A 152 5.20 4.83 -1.19
CA SER A 152 5.91 5.72 -2.12
C SER A 152 6.36 5.00 -3.39
N GLY A 153 6.82 3.75 -3.29
CA GLY A 153 7.14 2.93 -4.45
C GLY A 153 5.95 2.70 -5.36
N ALA A 154 4.77 2.43 -4.80
CA ALA A 154 3.53 2.29 -5.56
C ALA A 154 3.14 3.60 -6.25
N LEU A 155 3.21 4.74 -5.54
CA LEU A 155 2.91 6.04 -6.13
C LEU A 155 3.90 6.45 -7.24
N ARG A 156 5.20 6.18 -7.04
CA ARG A 156 6.23 6.40 -8.05
C ARG A 156 5.98 5.59 -9.31
N TYR A 157 5.52 4.34 -9.20
CA TYR A 157 5.09 3.58 -10.35
C TYR A 157 3.90 4.24 -11.08
N GLY A 158 2.98 4.89 -10.35
CA GLY A 158 1.92 5.69 -10.97
C GLY A 158 2.46 6.89 -11.76
N VAL A 159 3.53 7.54 -11.27
CA VAL A 159 4.24 8.60 -12.01
C VAL A 159 4.89 8.04 -13.28
N GLU A 160 5.56 6.90 -13.19
CA GLU A 160 6.20 6.23 -14.35
C GLU A 160 5.18 5.90 -15.45
N LEU A 161 3.94 5.59 -15.07
CA LEU A 161 2.83 5.35 -15.99
C LEU A 161 2.12 6.62 -16.48
N GLY A 162 2.53 7.80 -16.02
CA GLY A 162 1.95 9.08 -16.42
C GLY A 162 0.61 9.43 -15.75
N HIS A 163 0.22 8.74 -14.67
CA HIS A 163 -1.02 9.03 -13.95
C HIS A 163 -0.92 10.27 -13.04
N PHE A 164 0.30 10.72 -12.72
CA PHE A 164 0.54 11.90 -11.90
C PHE A 164 1.54 12.84 -12.60
N THR A 165 1.33 14.15 -12.44
CA THR A 165 2.27 15.18 -12.94
C THR A 165 3.56 15.25 -12.12
N GLY A 166 3.50 14.82 -10.86
CA GLY A 166 4.62 14.74 -9.92
C GLY A 166 4.33 13.69 -8.85
N HIS A 167 5.30 13.41 -7.98
CA HIS A 167 5.11 12.38 -6.96
C HIS A 167 4.14 12.89 -5.86
N PRO A 168 2.98 12.24 -5.63
CA PRO A 168 1.93 12.83 -4.79
C PRO A 168 2.31 13.12 -3.34
N MET A 169 3.27 12.39 -2.77
CA MET A 169 3.72 12.68 -1.40
C MET A 169 4.53 13.97 -1.27
N ASP A 170 5.02 14.54 -2.37
CA ASP A 170 5.79 15.78 -2.35
C ASP A 170 4.89 16.98 -2.00
N ASN A 171 3.58 16.82 -2.21
CA ASN A 171 2.55 17.80 -1.85
C ASN A 171 2.14 17.72 -0.36
N VAL A 172 2.70 16.78 0.41
CA VAL A 172 2.32 16.53 1.80
C VAL A 172 3.49 16.80 2.74
N LYS A 173 3.36 17.83 3.59
CA LYS A 173 4.27 18.03 4.72
C LYS A 173 3.99 16.98 5.81
N TRP A 174 4.67 15.84 5.73
CA TRP A 174 4.51 14.71 6.66
C TRP A 174 5.88 14.12 6.99
N SER A 175 6.11 13.84 8.27
CA SER A 175 7.35 13.26 8.77
C SER A 175 7.07 11.91 9.42
N ALA A 176 7.89 10.91 9.11
CA ALA A 176 7.82 9.63 9.80
C ALA A 176 8.31 9.79 11.26
N PRO A 177 7.75 9.03 12.21
CA PRO A 177 8.31 8.94 13.55
C PRO A 177 9.78 8.52 13.50
N THR A 178 10.60 9.10 14.37
CA THR A 178 12.01 8.75 14.54
C THR A 178 12.17 7.66 15.61
N ALA A 179 13.31 6.96 15.62
CA ALA A 179 13.59 5.97 16.66
C ALA A 179 13.67 6.58 18.07
N GLU A 180 13.92 7.89 18.18
CA GLU A 180 13.91 8.62 19.45
C GLU A 180 12.48 8.77 20.00
N ASP A 181 11.47 8.69 19.14
CA ASP A 181 10.05 8.68 19.52
C ASP A 181 9.58 7.29 19.99
N GLU A 182 10.40 6.25 19.84
CA GLU A 182 10.10 4.89 20.32
C GLU A 182 10.61 4.68 21.76
N GLU A 183 9.71 4.31 22.66
CA GLU A 183 10.09 3.86 23.99
C GLU A 183 10.77 2.49 23.90
N ILE A 184 12.09 2.44 24.19
CA ILE A 184 12.86 1.20 24.21
C ILE A 184 12.48 0.39 25.47
N ASP A 185 11.87 -0.80 25.28
CA ASP A 185 11.69 -1.75 26.37
C ASP A 185 13.04 -2.30 26.83
N ARG A 186 13.53 -1.77 27.96
CA ARG A 186 14.81 -2.16 28.58
C ARG A 186 14.86 -3.63 28.99
N ARG A 187 13.73 -4.34 29.06
CA ARG A 187 13.67 -5.78 29.37
C ARG A 187 13.97 -6.65 28.16
N ALA A 188 13.75 -6.15 26.95
CA ALA A 188 14.01 -6.84 25.70
C ALA A 188 15.47 -6.68 25.22
N VAL A 189 16.22 -5.75 25.82
CA VAL A 189 17.61 -5.44 25.43
C VAL A 189 18.57 -5.90 26.53
N ALA A 190 19.59 -6.67 26.14
CA ALA A 190 20.63 -7.08 27.07
C ALA A 190 21.46 -5.87 27.52
N ASN A 191 21.57 -5.67 28.84
CA ASN A 191 22.50 -4.70 29.39
C ASN A 191 23.96 -5.17 29.25
N GLN A 192 24.92 -4.28 29.54
CA GLN A 192 26.34 -4.57 29.35
C GLN A 192 26.81 -5.86 30.06
N GLN A 193 26.31 -6.13 31.28
CA GLN A 193 26.66 -7.35 32.01
C GLN A 193 26.03 -8.60 31.37
N GLN A 194 24.76 -8.52 30.96
CA GLN A 194 24.07 -9.61 30.27
C GLN A 194 24.73 -9.94 28.93
N ALA A 195 25.12 -8.92 28.15
CA ALA A 195 25.83 -9.10 26.89
C ALA A 195 27.19 -9.78 27.10
N ARG A 196 27.97 -9.37 28.11
CA ARG A 196 29.24 -10.04 28.45
C ARG A 196 29.03 -11.51 28.84
N ARG A 197 27.98 -11.81 29.61
CA ARG A 197 27.65 -13.19 29.99
C ARG A 197 27.22 -14.03 28.78
N LEU A 198 26.40 -13.49 27.89
CA LEU A 198 26.00 -14.16 26.65
C LEU A 198 27.22 -14.48 25.77
N LEU A 199 28.11 -13.51 25.56
CA LEU A 199 29.34 -13.70 24.78
C LEU A 199 30.28 -14.74 25.40
N ALA A 200 30.41 -14.75 26.73
CA ALA A 200 31.18 -15.77 27.43
C ALA A 200 30.55 -17.17 27.30
N GLY A 201 29.22 -17.26 27.37
CA GLY A 201 28.48 -18.51 27.18
C GLY A 201 28.65 -19.09 25.77
N VAL A 202 28.58 -18.25 24.73
CA VAL A 202 28.80 -18.68 23.33
C VAL A 202 30.21 -19.24 23.14
N ARG A 203 31.24 -18.60 23.70
CA ARG A 203 32.62 -19.13 23.65
C ARG A 203 32.79 -20.50 24.30
N GLN A 204 31.95 -20.84 25.27
CA GLN A 204 31.99 -22.15 25.92
C GLN A 204 31.22 -23.22 25.14
N THR A 205 30.21 -22.83 24.35
CA THR A 205 29.37 -23.76 23.56
C THR A 205 29.87 -23.97 22.14
N THR A 206 30.69 -23.05 21.61
CA THR A 206 31.40 -23.20 20.34
C THR A 206 32.89 -23.07 20.61
N PRO A 207 33.55 -24.11 21.14
CA PRO A 207 35.01 -24.14 21.15
C PRO A 207 35.46 -24.22 19.68
N GLU A 208 36.36 -23.33 19.28
CA GLU A 208 37.08 -23.46 18.00
C GLU A 208 37.81 -24.80 17.91
#